data_AF-A0A090NXQ7-F1
#
_entry.id   AF-A0A090NXQ7-F1
#
_cell.length_a   1.000
_cell.length_b   1.000
_cell.length_c   1.000
_cell.angle_alpha   90.00
_cell.angle_beta   90.00
_cell.angle_gamma   90.00
#
_symmetry.space_group_name_H-M   'P 1'
#
loop_
_entity.id
_entity.type
_entity.pdbx_description
1 polymer ?
#
loop_
_entity_poly.entity_id
_entity_poly.type
_entity_poly.pdbx_seq_one_letter_code
_entity_poly.pdbx_strand_id
1 'polypeptide(L)' 'MIEVDLNGGDKAFYFVAFRAFREKKKLRLHVTSAYPISEKQKGKSVKFFTIAYNLLRNKQLPQPSK' A
#
# COMPACT_ATOMS: atom_id res chain seq x y z
N MET A 1 1.74 1.43 5.17
CA MET A 1 1.54 0.91 6.53
C MET A 1 0.04 0.86 6.80
N ILE A 2 -0.44 -0.21 7.42
CA ILE A 2 -1.81 -0.33 7.94
C ILE A 2 -1.70 -0.36 9.47
N GLU A 3 -2.54 0.42 10.14
CA GLU A 3 -2.69 0.41 11.60
C GLU A 3 -3.85 -0.52 11.94
N VAL A 4 -3.61 -1.49 12.81
CA VAL A 4 -4.60 -2.48 13.24
C VAL A 4 -4.75 -2.36 14.75
N ASP A 5 -5.97 -2.11 15.20
CA ASP A 5 -6.30 -2.14 16.63
C ASP A 5 -6.37 -3.59 17.10
N LEU A 6 -5.53 -3.94 18.08
CA LEU A 6 -5.59 -5.24 18.75
C LEU A 6 -6.57 -5.16 19.92
N ASN A 7 -7.27 -6.26 20.20
CA ASN A 7 -8.11 -6.38 21.38
C ASN A 7 -7.26 -6.09 22.64
N GLY A 8 -7.58 -5.02 23.37
CA GLY A 8 -6.82 -4.59 24.55
C GLY A 8 -6.27 -3.15 24.47
N GLY A 9 -6.42 -2.46 23.34
CA GLY A 9 -6.00 -1.05 23.19
C GLY A 9 -4.59 -0.87 22.60
N ASP A 10 -3.89 -1.97 22.34
CA ASP A 10 -2.60 -1.97 21.67
C ASP A 10 -2.76 -1.80 20.15
N LYS A 11 -1.81 -1.09 19.54
CA LYS A 11 -1.80 -0.82 18.10
C LYS A 11 -0.66 -1.55 17.44
N ALA A 12 -0.99 -2.39 16.45
CA ALA A 12 -0.01 -3.03 15.61
C ALA A 12 0.12 -2.28 14.28
N PHE A 13 1.37 -2.04 13.86
CA PHE A 13 1.67 -1.50 12.55
C PHE A 13 2.07 -2.63 11.62
N TYR A 14 1.45 -2.69 10.45
CA TYR A 14 1.81 -3.65 9.40
C TYR A 14 2.39 -2.94 8.19
N PHE A 15 3.53 -3.42 7.71
CA PHE A 15 4.02 -3.09 6.39
C PHE A 15 3.46 -4.09 5.38
N VAL A 16 2.81 -3.57 4.34
CA VAL A 16 2.20 -4.37 3.27
C VAL A 16 2.89 -3.98 1.97
N ALA A 17 3.72 -4.88 1.44
CA ALA A 17 4.29 -4.74 0.12
C ALA A 17 3.28 -5.26 -0.91
N PHE A 18 3.03 -4.48 -1.96
CA PHE A 18 2.12 -4.87 -3.01
C PHE A 18 2.59 -4.35 -4.37
N ARG A 19 2.07 -5.00 -5.42
CA ARG A 19 2.21 -4.55 -6.80
C ARG A 19 0.83 -4.22 -7.34
N ALA A 20 0.72 -3.09 -8.02
CA ALA A 20 -0.51 -2.68 -8.67
C ALA A 20 -0.28 -2.70 -10.19
N PHE A 21 -1.15 -3.36 -10.94
CA PHE A 21 -0.99 -3.56 -12.37
C PHE A 21 -2.34 -3.72 -13.07
N ARG A 22 -2.31 -3.73 -14.41
CA ARG A 22 -3.49 -3.95 -15.24
C ARG A 22 -3.34 -5.24 -16.01
N GLU A 23 -4.37 -6.07 -15.98
CA GLU A 23 -4.40 -7.32 -16.72
C GLU A 23 -5.81 -7.54 -17.28
N LYS A 24 -5.92 -7.90 -18.57
CA LYS A 24 -7.22 -8.09 -19.26
C LYS A 24 -8.17 -6.89 -19.06
N LYS A 25 -7.64 -5.68 -19.20
CA LYS A 25 -8.33 -4.38 -18.99
C LYS A 25 -8.82 -4.11 -17.56
N LYS A 26 -8.63 -5.01 -16.60
CA LYS A 26 -9.02 -4.85 -15.19
C LYS A 26 -7.83 -4.41 -14.33
N LEU A 27 -8.11 -3.63 -13.29
CA LEU A 27 -7.11 -3.27 -12.28
C LEU A 27 -6.90 -4.43 -11.31
N ARG A 28 -5.66 -4.67 -10.93
CA ARG A 28 -5.27 -5.72 -9.98
C ARG A 28 -4.30 -5.17 -8.94
N LEU A 29 -4.44 -5.66 -7.72
CA LEU A 29 -3.53 -5.41 -6.61
C LEU A 29 -3.09 -6.77 -6.06
N HIS A 30 -1.79 -7.03 -6.10
CA HIS A 30 -1.20 -8.25 -5.59
C HIS A 30 -0.35 -7.91 -4.37
N VAL A 31 -0.79 -8.36 -3.20
CA VAL A 31 -0.03 -8.26 -1.95
C VAL A 31 1.07 -9.32 -1.98
N THR A 32 2.33 -8.88 -1.95
CA THR A 32 3.49 -9.79 -1.99
C THR A 32 3.95 -10.20 -0.60
N SER A 33 3.79 -9.32 0.38
CA SER A 33 4.10 -9.61 1.78
C SER A 33 3.33 -8.69 2.71
N ALA A 34 3.03 -9.18 3.90
CA ALA A 34 2.47 -8.40 4.99
C ALA A 34 3.15 -8.86 6.30
N TYR A 35 3.80 -7.94 7.00
CA TYR A 35 4.52 -8.26 8.24
C TYR A 35 4.41 -7.12 9.25
N PRO A 36 4.39 -7.43 10.56
CA PRO A 36 4.35 -6.42 11.60
C PRO A 36 5.67 -5.63 11.64
N ILE A 37 5.57 -4.34 11.96
CA ILE A 37 6.69 -3.44 12.17
C ILE A 37 6.55 -2.76 13.53
N SER A 38 7.66 -2.59 14.24
CA SER A 38 7.67 -1.97 15.58
C SER A 38 7.48 -0.46 15.52
N GLU A 39 7.99 0.18 14.47
CA GLU A 39 7.94 1.63 14.31
C GLU A 39 7.08 2.04 13.12
N LYS A 40 6.34 3.14 13.32
CA LYS A 40 5.59 3.79 12.25
C LYS A 40 6.55 4.38 11.23
N GLN A 41 6.57 3.81 10.02
CA GLN A 41 7.35 4.36 8.91
C GLN A 41 6.95 5.82 8.63
N LYS A 42 7.94 6.71 8.63
CA LYS A 42 7.78 8.11 8.24
C LYS A 42 7.83 8.20 6.72
N GLY A 43 6.74 8.66 6.11
CA GLY A 43 6.66 8.83 4.65
C GLY A 43 5.30 9.40 4.23
N LYS A 44 5.24 10.01 3.04
CA LYS A 44 3.96 10.48 2.49
C LYS A 44 3.11 9.29 2.07
N SER A 45 1.93 9.17 2.66
CA SER A 45 0.93 8.20 2.22
C SER A 45 0.44 8.54 0.82
N VAL A 46 0.39 7.54 -0.06
CA VAL A 46 -0.24 7.66 -1.37
C VAL A 46 -1.67 7.14 -1.27
N LYS A 47 -2.63 7.92 -1.76
CA LYS A 47 -4.04 7.51 -1.81
C LYS A 47 -4.23 6.40 -2.85
N PHE A 48 -5.05 5.40 -2.52
CA PHE A 48 -5.40 4.30 -3.43
C PHE A 48 -5.86 4.79 -4.81
N PHE A 49 -6.72 5.81 -4.85
CA PHE A 49 -7.24 6.36 -6.11
C PHE A 49 -6.15 7.01 -6.98
N THR A 50 -5.07 7.52 -6.38
CA THR A 50 -3.91 8.03 -7.14
C THR A 50 -3.22 6.91 -7.91
N ILE A 51 -3.04 5.75 -7.25
CA ILE A 51 -2.47 4.54 -7.88
C ILE A 51 -3.39 4.06 -9.00
N ALA A 52 -4.69 3.92 -8.73
CA ALA A 52 -5.67 3.48 -9.72
C ALA A 52 -5.75 4.41 -10.95
N TYR A 53 -5.77 5.73 -10.73
CA TYR A 53 -5.79 6.73 -11.80
C TYR A 53 -4.54 6.64 -12.69
N ASN A 54 -3.35 6.52 -12.10
CA ASN A 54 -2.11 6.38 -12.87
C ASN A 54 -2.07 5.06 -13.66
N LEU A 55 -2.52 3.95 -13.06
CA LEU A 55 -2.63 2.66 -13.74
C LEU A 55 -3.57 2.69 -14.95
N LEU A 56 -4.73 3.34 -14.81
CA LEU A 56 -5.70 3.44 -15.92
C LEU A 56 -5.12 4.22 -17.12
N ARG A 57 -4.23 5.18 -16.85
CA ARG A 57 -3.61 6.05 -17.84
C ARG A 57 -2.22 5.58 -18.28
N ASN A 58 -1.79 4.38 -17.89
CA ASN A 58 -0.43 3.87 -18.13
C ASN A 58 0.69 4.85 -17.71
N LYS A 59 0.44 5.66 -16.67
CA LYS A 59 1.43 6.56 -16.08
C LYS A 59 2.28 5.82 -15.06
N GLN A 60 3.48 6.34 -14.81
CA GLN A 60 4.36 5.81 -13.78
C GLN A 60 3.69 5.85 -12.39
N LEU A 61 3.90 4.79 -11.61
CA LEU A 61 3.38 4.71 -10.25
C LEU A 61 4.20 5.61 -9.32
N PRO A 62 3.57 6.22 -8.31
CA PRO A 62 4.29 6.96 -7.30
C PRO A 62 5.25 6.00 -6.57
N GLN A 63 6.51 6.42 -6.48
CA GLN A 63 7.52 5.66 -5.75
C GLN A 63 7.52 6.10 -4.29
N PRO A 64 7.76 5.18 -3.34
CA PRO A 64 8.00 5.56 -1.95
C PRO A 64 9.21 6.52 -1.90
N SER A 65 9.18 7.52 -1.01
CA SER A 65 10.37 8.33 -0.78
C SER A 65 11.48 7.46 -0.21
N LYS A 66 12.72 7.71 -0.64
CA LYS A 66 13.91 7.13 -0.02
C LYS A 66 14.02 7.52 1.45
#